data_AF-A0A835MEN2-F1
#
_entry.id   AF-A0A835MEN2-F1
#
_cell.length_a   1.000
_cell.length_b   1.000
_cell.length_c   1.000
_cell.angle_alpha   90.00
_cell.angle_beta   90.00
_cell.angle_gamma   90.00
#
_symmetry.space_group_name_H-M   'P 1'
#
loop_
_entity.id
_entity.type
_entity.pdbx_description
1 polymer ?
#
loop_
_entity_poly.entity_id
_entity_poly.type
_entity_poly.pdbx_seq_one_letter_code
_entity_poly.pdbx_strand_id
1 'polypeptide(L)'
;MTQCSICTRAVLKKKMKGFCCIDESYLTNGYLDTPVDWVPGFKDIRLKDLPSFMRTTDRDDIMFNFELGVAEKAKEGFAIILNTFDALEDEAINAVRSELPPIYTIGSLSLLAKHFSEKGLNSIGSNLWKEDSDCIRWLDTKEPNSVVYVNFGSITTITPQQMTEFAWGLANSNQKFLWIIRPGLVSGDMSILPPEFVVEIKERGLLASWCSQEQVLNHPSVGGFLTHSGWNSTIESICSGGPMICWPFFAEQQTNCRYCCIHWGIGMEIDSDVKREEVESAVREMLQGKKGKEMKINAVEWKKKAEKAVSLSGSANHICMAIGSAIYLDRQLDRQIMFERQLDWQFIWIGNASGIYGSAMLAAFVNVQIGKKTIEAQMGLAVHVDVCSKRLIEVAVTRLGYTNSAETRSLFTLLGSGQTILYGPYITPLL
;
A
#
# COMPACT_ATOMS: atom_id res chain seq x y z
N MET A 1 6.02 -4.60 -0.93
CA MET A 1 6.87 -5.66 -1.50
C MET A 1 7.80 -6.26 -0.41
N THR A 2 7.31 -6.53 0.81
CA THR A 2 8.15 -7.05 1.92
C THR A 2 8.01 -8.56 2.10
N GLN A 3 6.79 -9.10 2.01
CA GLN A 3 6.51 -10.54 1.96
C GLN A 3 6.28 -11.09 0.54
N CYS A 4 5.82 -10.24 -0.38
CA CYS A 4 5.70 -10.60 -1.80
C CYS A 4 7.05 -11.12 -2.33
N SER A 5 8.17 -10.48 -2.01
CA SER A 5 9.50 -10.92 -2.48
C SER A 5 9.90 -12.34 -2.03
N ILE A 6 9.43 -12.81 -0.87
CA ILE A 6 9.67 -14.17 -0.38
C ILE A 6 8.70 -15.15 -1.04
N CYS A 7 7.41 -14.77 -1.12
CA CYS A 7 6.38 -15.51 -1.85
C CYS A 7 6.81 -15.76 -3.29
N THR A 8 7.19 -14.71 -4.02
CA THR A 8 7.55 -14.80 -5.43
C THR A 8 8.83 -15.59 -5.65
N ARG A 9 9.73 -15.67 -4.67
CA ARG A 9 10.94 -16.48 -4.76
C ARG A 9 10.69 -17.98 -4.60
N ALA A 10 9.70 -18.35 -3.79
CA ALA A 10 9.18 -19.72 -3.77
C ALA A 10 8.67 -20.13 -5.17
N VAL A 11 8.05 -19.19 -5.89
CA VAL A 11 7.58 -19.39 -7.28
C VAL A 11 8.72 -19.69 -8.23
N LEU A 12 9.86 -19.01 -8.05
CA LEU A 12 10.99 -19.09 -8.98
C LEU A 12 11.83 -20.36 -8.79
N LYS A 13 11.97 -20.88 -7.56
CA LYS A 13 12.81 -22.05 -7.27
C LYS A 13 12.21 -23.39 -7.69
N LYS A 14 10.90 -23.58 -7.49
CA LYS A 14 10.20 -24.81 -7.90
C LYS A 14 9.24 -24.43 -8.99
N LYS A 15 9.63 -24.63 -10.25
CA LYS A 15 8.79 -24.53 -11.45
C LYS A 15 7.32 -24.81 -11.12
N MET A 16 6.54 -23.76 -10.86
CA MET A 16 5.12 -23.86 -10.50
C MET A 16 4.24 -24.36 -11.66
N LYS A 17 4.82 -24.88 -12.74
CA LYS A 17 4.06 -25.50 -13.85
C LYS A 17 3.06 -26.57 -13.38
N GLY A 18 3.21 -27.13 -12.18
CA GLY A 18 2.24 -28.03 -11.54
C GLY A 18 1.38 -27.46 -10.40
N PHE A 19 1.63 -26.24 -9.91
CA PHE A 19 0.91 -25.64 -8.76
C PHE A 19 0.23 -24.29 -9.08
N CYS A 20 0.67 -23.58 -10.13
CA CYS A 20 0.09 -22.30 -10.61
C CYS A 20 -1.02 -22.45 -11.63
N CYS A 21 -1.45 -23.67 -11.92
CA CYS A 21 -2.67 -23.92 -12.65
C CYS A 21 -3.54 -24.67 -11.67
N ILE A 22 -4.12 -23.94 -10.73
CA ILE A 22 -5.17 -24.54 -9.91
C ILE A 22 -6.30 -24.86 -10.88
N ASP A 23 -6.76 -26.11 -10.87
CA ASP A 23 -8.00 -26.45 -11.55
C ASP A 23 -9.12 -25.63 -10.88
N GLU A 24 -10.15 -25.21 -11.61
CA GLU A 24 -11.26 -24.45 -11.00
C GLU A 24 -11.90 -25.22 -9.84
N SER A 25 -11.91 -26.56 -9.91
CA SER A 25 -12.37 -27.42 -8.82
C SER A 25 -11.59 -27.24 -7.51
N TYR A 26 -10.35 -26.76 -7.57
CA TYR A 26 -9.49 -26.55 -6.40
C TYR A 26 -9.89 -25.33 -5.58
N LEU A 27 -10.63 -24.40 -6.18
CA LEU A 27 -11.16 -23.22 -5.50
C LEU A 27 -12.21 -23.58 -4.45
N THR A 28 -12.91 -24.72 -4.63
CA THR A 28 -14.08 -25.09 -3.82
C THR A 28 -13.95 -26.42 -3.10
N ASN A 29 -12.96 -27.26 -3.45
CA ASN A 29 -12.81 -28.61 -2.88
C ASN A 29 -11.89 -28.69 -1.64
N GLY A 30 -11.42 -27.55 -1.12
CA GLY A 30 -10.52 -27.48 0.04
C GLY A 30 -9.03 -27.66 -0.28
N TYR A 31 -8.64 -27.84 -1.56
CA TYR A 31 -7.24 -27.96 -1.95
C TYR A 31 -6.39 -26.76 -1.51
N LEU A 32 -6.95 -25.56 -1.52
CA LEU A 32 -6.21 -24.36 -1.11
C LEU A 32 -5.88 -24.31 0.39
N ASP A 33 -6.42 -25.21 1.22
CA ASP A 33 -6.00 -25.37 2.62
C ASP A 33 -4.69 -26.16 2.76
N THR A 34 -4.13 -26.67 1.66
CA THR A 34 -2.84 -27.37 1.66
C THR A 34 -1.73 -26.50 2.26
N PRO A 35 -1.01 -26.97 3.28
CA PRO A 35 0.13 -26.27 3.85
C PRO A 35 1.26 -26.06 2.84
N VAL A 36 1.95 -24.92 2.93
CA VAL A 36 3.13 -24.56 2.14
C VAL A 36 4.37 -24.80 3.00
N ASP A 37 4.82 -26.06 3.06
CA ASP A 37 5.98 -26.48 3.87
C ASP A 37 7.32 -26.47 3.11
N TRP A 38 7.27 -26.18 1.81
CA TRP A 38 8.44 -26.21 0.92
C TRP A 38 9.12 -24.85 0.73
N VAL A 39 8.67 -23.81 1.43
CA VAL A 39 9.20 -22.44 1.33
C VAL A 39 9.92 -22.09 2.63
N PRO A 40 11.25 -21.90 2.59
CA PRO A 40 11.99 -21.45 3.76
C PRO A 40 11.43 -20.14 4.31
N GLY A 41 11.25 -20.08 5.64
CA GLY A 41 10.69 -18.92 6.33
C GLY A 41 9.16 -18.85 6.34
N PHE A 42 8.46 -19.74 5.63
CA PHE A 42 7.02 -19.87 5.76
C PHE A 42 6.69 -20.85 6.88
N LYS A 43 5.99 -20.36 7.90
CA LYS A 43 5.39 -21.17 8.95
C LYS A 43 3.89 -21.02 8.87
N ASP A 44 3.16 -22.12 8.99
CA ASP A 44 1.70 -22.11 9.06
C ASP A 44 1.01 -21.37 7.88
N ILE A 45 1.64 -21.31 6.70
CA ILE A 45 1.05 -20.72 5.48
C ILE A 45 0.37 -21.81 4.66
N ARG A 46 -0.81 -21.52 4.09
CA ARG A 46 -1.53 -22.40 3.16
C ARG A 46 -1.53 -21.80 1.75
N LEU A 47 -1.90 -22.61 0.76
CA LEU A 47 -2.02 -22.13 -0.63
C LEU A 47 -2.97 -20.94 -0.78
N LYS A 48 -4.10 -20.88 -0.04
CA LYS A 48 -5.01 -19.72 -0.05
C LYS A 48 -4.43 -18.45 0.56
N ASP A 49 -3.43 -18.60 1.44
CA ASP A 49 -2.77 -17.48 2.11
C ASP A 49 -1.68 -16.86 1.22
N LEU A 50 -1.34 -17.47 0.07
CA LEU A 50 -0.44 -16.90 -0.93
C LEU A 50 -1.10 -15.71 -1.65
N PRO A 51 -0.30 -14.72 -2.09
CA PRO A 51 -0.79 -13.61 -2.89
C PRO A 51 -1.75 -14.04 -4.00
N SER A 52 -2.89 -13.35 -4.12
CA SER A 52 -3.97 -13.74 -5.03
C SER A 52 -3.53 -13.82 -6.49
N PHE A 53 -2.57 -13.01 -6.91
CA PHE A 53 -2.00 -13.05 -8.27
C PHE A 53 -1.27 -14.36 -8.60
N MET A 54 -0.95 -15.18 -7.61
CA MET A 54 -0.38 -16.52 -7.82
C MET A 54 -1.44 -17.62 -7.87
N ARG A 55 -2.70 -17.30 -7.55
CA ARG A 55 -3.83 -18.24 -7.50
C ARG A 55 -4.68 -18.14 -8.77
N THR A 56 -4.03 -18.34 -9.92
CA THR A 56 -4.69 -18.30 -11.24
C THR A 56 -4.76 -19.70 -11.87
N THR A 57 -5.70 -19.88 -12.78
CA THR A 57 -5.79 -21.08 -13.64
C THR A 57 -5.10 -20.84 -14.99
N ASP A 58 -4.86 -19.57 -15.33
CA ASP A 58 -4.30 -19.11 -16.60
C ASP A 58 -2.78 -18.87 -16.48
N ARG A 59 -2.00 -19.54 -17.34
CA ARG A 59 -0.54 -19.39 -17.39
C ARG A 59 -0.12 -18.06 -18.01
N ASP A 60 -0.97 -17.48 -18.82
CA ASP A 60 -0.73 -16.20 -19.50
C ASP A 60 -1.35 -15.03 -18.72
N ASP A 61 -1.82 -15.28 -17.48
CA ASP A 61 -2.34 -14.23 -16.60
C ASP A 61 -1.31 -13.11 -16.43
N ILE A 62 -1.76 -11.89 -16.67
CA ILE A 62 -0.91 -10.70 -16.75
C ILE A 62 -0.26 -10.41 -15.40
N MET A 63 -1.03 -10.50 -14.32
CA MET A 63 -0.55 -10.16 -12.98
C MET A 63 0.41 -11.23 -12.46
N PHE A 64 0.11 -12.51 -12.72
CA PHE A 64 1.00 -13.61 -12.41
C PHE A 64 2.36 -13.46 -13.10
N ASN A 65 2.37 -13.23 -14.41
CA ASN A 65 3.59 -13.07 -15.19
C ASN A 65 4.35 -11.78 -14.83
N PHE A 66 3.63 -10.71 -14.49
CA PHE A 66 4.23 -9.48 -13.99
C PHE A 66 4.97 -9.71 -12.67
N GLU A 67 4.33 -10.35 -11.67
CA GLU A 67 4.96 -10.63 -10.37
C GLU A 67 6.19 -11.52 -10.52
N LEU A 68 6.09 -12.57 -11.34
CA LEU A 68 7.24 -13.40 -11.72
C LEU A 68 8.42 -12.57 -12.26
N GLY A 69 8.13 -11.67 -13.20
CA GLY A 69 9.13 -10.77 -13.79
C GLY A 69 9.73 -9.80 -12.77
N VAL A 70 8.91 -9.25 -11.87
CA VAL A 70 9.37 -8.37 -10.78
C VAL A 70 10.34 -9.10 -9.86
N ALA A 71 10.05 -10.35 -9.50
CA ALA A 71 10.91 -11.11 -8.60
C ALA A 71 12.21 -11.59 -9.23
N GLU A 72 12.23 -11.87 -10.54
CA GLU A 72 13.49 -12.11 -11.25
C GLU A 72 14.34 -10.83 -11.29
N LYS A 73 13.74 -9.69 -11.68
CA LYS A 73 14.44 -8.40 -11.72
C LYS A 73 14.92 -7.93 -10.34
N ALA A 74 14.21 -8.26 -9.26
CA ALA A 74 14.62 -7.91 -7.90
C ALA A 74 16.00 -8.48 -7.52
N LYS A 75 16.45 -9.57 -8.18
CA LYS A 75 17.79 -10.16 -7.97
C LYS A 75 18.91 -9.33 -8.58
N GLU A 76 18.59 -8.51 -9.59
CA GLU A 76 19.55 -7.68 -10.32
C GLU A 76 19.76 -6.33 -9.64
N GLY A 77 18.93 -5.98 -8.66
CA GLY A 77 19.04 -4.72 -7.91
C GLY A 77 20.29 -4.66 -7.04
N PHE A 78 20.75 -3.44 -6.75
CA PHE A 78 21.87 -3.22 -5.82
C PHE A 78 21.48 -3.51 -4.36
N ALA A 79 20.21 -3.28 -4.02
CA ALA A 79 19.65 -3.49 -2.69
C ALA A 79 18.12 -3.53 -2.77
N ILE A 80 17.49 -4.11 -1.74
CA ILE A 80 16.04 -4.12 -1.57
C ILE A 80 15.70 -3.35 -0.29
N ILE A 81 14.87 -2.33 -0.39
CA ILE A 81 14.43 -1.49 0.73
C ILE A 81 12.99 -1.85 1.09
N LEU A 82 12.77 -2.24 2.34
CA LEU A 82 11.50 -2.78 2.82
C LEU A 82 10.91 -1.89 3.93
N ASN A 83 9.64 -1.51 3.80
CA ASN A 83 8.87 -0.86 4.87
C ASN A 83 8.41 -1.91 5.90
N THR A 84 9.36 -2.46 6.64
CA THR A 84 9.18 -3.41 7.75
C THR A 84 10.32 -3.24 8.74
N PHE A 85 10.31 -3.93 9.88
CA PHE A 85 11.42 -3.95 10.83
C PHE A 85 11.81 -5.39 11.16
N ASP A 86 13.09 -5.62 11.44
CA ASP A 86 13.64 -6.97 11.67
C ASP A 86 12.78 -7.79 12.63
N ALA A 87 12.43 -7.26 13.80
CA ALA A 87 11.65 -8.00 14.80
C ALA A 87 10.25 -8.47 14.33
N LEU A 88 9.69 -7.90 13.25
CA LEU A 88 8.40 -8.30 12.68
C LEU A 88 8.52 -9.50 11.74
N GLU A 89 9.61 -9.59 10.97
CA GLU A 89 9.75 -10.52 9.83
C GLU A 89 11.13 -11.18 9.72
N ASP A 90 11.93 -11.21 10.80
CA ASP A 90 13.34 -11.65 10.80
C ASP A 90 13.51 -13.04 10.18
N GLU A 91 12.64 -13.99 10.52
CA GLU A 91 12.68 -15.35 9.98
C GLU A 91 12.51 -15.36 8.46
N ALA A 92 11.53 -14.62 7.96
CA ALA A 92 11.21 -14.54 6.55
C ALA A 92 12.36 -13.85 5.78
N ILE A 93 12.88 -12.74 6.32
CA ILE A 93 14.01 -12.00 5.74
C ILE A 93 15.28 -12.86 5.70
N ASN A 94 15.61 -13.54 6.80
CA ASN A 94 16.80 -14.39 6.87
C ASN A 94 16.72 -15.57 5.91
N ALA A 95 15.52 -16.11 5.65
CA ALA A 95 15.31 -17.20 4.71
C ALA A 95 15.65 -16.84 3.25
N VAL A 96 15.62 -15.55 2.90
CA VAL A 96 15.92 -15.09 1.52
C VAL A 96 17.21 -14.30 1.38
N ARG A 97 17.86 -13.93 2.49
CA ARG A 97 19.03 -13.06 2.52
C ARG A 97 20.22 -13.57 1.70
N SER A 98 20.41 -14.89 1.58
CA SER A 98 21.55 -15.47 0.86
C SER A 98 21.42 -15.42 -0.67
N GLU A 99 20.27 -15.02 -1.18
CA GLU A 99 19.92 -15.22 -2.58
C GLU A 99 19.18 -14.03 -3.20
N LEU A 100 19.03 -12.96 -2.42
CA LEU A 100 18.62 -11.64 -2.86
C LEU A 100 19.77 -10.66 -2.59
N PRO A 101 19.79 -9.52 -3.28
CA PRO A 101 20.66 -8.40 -2.91
C PRO A 101 20.46 -7.99 -1.45
N PRO A 102 21.39 -7.21 -0.88
CA PRO A 102 21.27 -6.71 0.49
C PRO A 102 19.87 -6.14 0.78
N ILE A 103 19.24 -6.68 1.81
CA ILE A 103 17.89 -6.30 2.24
C ILE A 103 18.01 -5.33 3.42
N TYR A 104 17.35 -4.19 3.30
CA TYR A 104 17.33 -3.12 4.28
C TYR A 104 15.91 -2.87 4.77
N THR A 105 15.65 -3.20 6.03
CA THR A 105 14.37 -2.91 6.69
C THR A 105 14.41 -1.50 7.25
N ILE A 106 13.58 -0.60 6.72
CA ILE A 106 13.50 0.81 7.13
C ILE A 106 12.12 1.17 7.67
N GLY A 107 11.33 0.19 8.09
CA GLY A 107 10.00 0.38 8.64
C GLY A 107 10.02 0.60 10.16
N SER A 108 8.97 1.18 10.73
CA SER A 108 7.81 1.74 10.01
C SER A 108 8.10 3.13 9.46
N LEU A 109 7.86 3.34 8.16
CA LEU A 109 8.02 4.66 7.52
C LEU A 109 7.16 5.75 8.17
N SER A 110 5.96 5.42 8.65
CA SER A 110 5.07 6.38 9.31
C SER A 110 5.62 6.85 10.66
N LEU A 111 6.29 5.97 11.40
CA LEU A 111 6.96 6.36 12.64
C LEU A 111 8.28 7.10 12.37
N LEU A 112 9.07 6.65 11.39
CA LEU A 112 10.31 7.35 11.00
C LEU A 112 10.04 8.78 10.54
N ALA A 113 8.98 9.02 9.76
CA ALA A 113 8.63 10.35 9.29
C ALA A 113 8.42 11.35 10.45
N LYS A 114 7.98 10.90 11.63
CA LYS A 114 7.84 11.75 12.83
C LYS A 114 9.17 12.25 13.36
N HIS A 115 10.25 11.50 13.17
CA HIS A 115 11.60 11.94 13.55
C HIS A 115 12.18 12.99 12.59
N PHE A 116 11.70 13.03 11.33
CA PHE A 116 12.15 13.96 10.29
C PHE A 116 11.23 15.16 10.09
N SER A 117 10.15 15.26 10.87
CA SER A 117 9.22 16.40 10.83
C SER A 117 9.87 17.65 11.44
N GLU A 118 10.74 18.29 10.66
CA GLU A 118 10.96 19.73 10.80
C GLU A 118 9.72 20.49 10.32
N LYS A 119 9.46 21.66 10.91
CA LYS A 119 8.36 22.57 10.54
C LYS A 119 8.45 22.92 9.04
N GLY A 120 7.74 22.17 8.20
CA GLY A 120 7.74 22.41 6.75
C GLY A 120 7.21 21.26 5.88
N LEU A 121 7.18 20.02 6.38
CA LEU A 121 6.72 18.84 5.60
C LEU A 121 5.22 18.55 5.72
N ASN A 122 4.47 19.29 6.55
CA ASN A 122 3.03 19.09 6.76
C ASN A 122 2.18 19.31 5.49
N SER A 123 2.76 19.85 4.41
CA SER A 123 2.08 20.04 3.13
C SER A 123 2.22 18.85 2.16
N ILE A 124 3.04 17.84 2.47
CA ILE A 124 3.17 16.62 1.64
C ILE A 124 2.24 15.56 2.26
N GLY A 125 0.94 15.68 1.98
CA GLY A 125 -0.01 14.64 2.36
C GLY A 125 0.24 13.36 1.57
N SER A 126 0.21 12.20 2.23
CA SER A 126 0.30 10.87 1.61
C SER A 126 -1.07 10.30 1.20
N ASN A 127 -2.12 11.12 1.27
CA ASN A 127 -3.50 10.72 1.01
C ASN A 127 -3.84 10.81 -0.48
N LEU A 128 -4.47 9.74 -0.99
CA LEU A 128 -4.98 9.67 -2.36
C LEU A 128 -6.29 10.45 -2.55
N TRP A 129 -6.96 10.83 -1.46
CA TRP A 129 -8.27 11.49 -1.46
C TRP A 129 -8.31 12.65 -0.46
N LYS A 130 -9.22 13.60 -0.69
CA LYS A 130 -9.39 14.78 0.18
C LYS A 130 -9.96 14.38 1.55
N GLU A 131 -9.22 14.73 2.61
CA GLU A 131 -9.57 14.42 3.99
C GLU A 131 -10.79 15.21 4.51
N ASP A 132 -11.65 14.54 5.28
CA ASP A 132 -12.72 15.16 6.06
C ASP A 132 -12.26 15.39 7.52
N SER A 133 -12.21 16.64 7.94
CA SER A 133 -11.84 17.04 9.32
C SER A 133 -12.87 16.59 10.36
N ASP A 134 -14.09 16.29 9.96
CA ASP A 134 -15.19 15.98 10.87
C ASP A 134 -15.00 14.62 11.56
N CYS A 135 -14.18 13.73 10.98
CA CYS A 135 -13.84 12.44 11.56
C CYS A 135 -13.21 12.58 12.95
N ILE A 136 -12.19 13.44 13.07
CA ILE A 136 -11.48 13.63 14.35
C ILE A 136 -12.39 14.27 15.39
N ARG A 137 -13.13 15.32 15.01
CA ARG A 137 -14.08 16.00 15.91
C ARG A 137 -15.15 15.05 16.44
N TRP A 138 -15.63 14.11 15.62
CA TRP A 138 -16.58 13.10 16.08
C TRP A 138 -15.92 12.09 17.03
N LEU A 139 -14.69 11.65 16.74
CA LEU A 139 -13.93 10.74 17.59
C LEU A 139 -13.60 11.33 18.97
N ASP A 140 -13.34 12.63 19.06
CA ASP A 140 -13.09 13.37 20.31
C ASP A 140 -14.26 13.24 21.31
N THR A 141 -15.48 12.99 20.81
CA THR A 141 -16.68 12.87 21.65
C THR A 141 -16.91 11.45 22.18
N LYS A 142 -16.02 10.50 21.86
CA LYS A 142 -16.22 9.07 22.16
C LYS A 142 -15.25 8.58 23.23
N GLU A 143 -15.73 7.65 24.06
CA GLU A 143 -14.92 6.98 25.08
C GLU A 143 -13.70 6.26 24.48
N PRO A 144 -12.59 6.15 25.23
CA PRO A 144 -11.42 5.40 24.81
C PRO A 144 -11.73 3.96 24.41
N ASN A 145 -11.10 3.48 23.33
CA ASN A 145 -11.27 2.13 22.78
C ASN A 145 -12.72 1.70 22.53
N SER A 146 -13.62 2.63 22.21
CA SER A 146 -15.06 2.35 22.02
C SER A 146 -15.54 2.37 20.56
N VAL A 147 -14.66 2.71 19.62
CA VAL A 147 -14.99 2.87 18.19
C VAL A 147 -14.25 1.84 17.35
N VAL A 148 -14.95 1.19 16.42
CA VAL A 148 -14.30 0.47 15.31
C VAL A 148 -14.10 1.42 14.12
N TYR A 149 -12.87 1.55 13.67
CA TYR A 149 -12.57 2.21 12.39
C TYR A 149 -12.73 1.21 11.25
N VAL A 150 -13.37 1.61 10.16
CA VAL A 150 -13.60 0.75 8.99
C VAL A 150 -13.09 1.45 7.73
N ASN A 151 -12.11 0.84 7.06
CA ASN A 151 -11.60 1.32 5.78
C ASN A 151 -10.99 0.18 4.94
N PHE A 152 -11.53 -0.03 3.74
CA PHE A 152 -11.07 -1.06 2.80
C PHE A 152 -10.00 -0.58 1.82
N GLY A 153 -9.37 0.58 2.10
CA GLY A 153 -8.28 1.11 1.30
C GLY A 153 -8.74 1.82 0.04
N SER A 154 -7.79 2.24 -0.78
CA SER A 154 -8.02 3.16 -1.91
C SER A 154 -8.50 2.51 -3.20
N ILE A 155 -8.30 1.19 -3.37
CA ILE A 155 -8.51 0.50 -4.67
C ILE A 155 -9.57 -0.61 -4.59
N THR A 156 -9.76 -1.23 -3.43
CA THR A 156 -10.70 -2.34 -3.23
C THR A 156 -12.13 -1.98 -3.64
N THR A 157 -12.81 -2.84 -4.38
CA THR A 157 -14.25 -2.68 -4.64
C THR A 157 -15.04 -3.76 -3.94
N ILE A 158 -16.23 -3.42 -3.47
CA ILE A 158 -17.14 -4.36 -2.81
C ILE A 158 -18.46 -4.42 -3.59
N THR A 159 -19.12 -5.56 -3.58
CA THR A 159 -20.43 -5.70 -4.24
C THR A 159 -21.51 -4.99 -3.41
N PRO A 160 -22.65 -4.61 -4.01
CA PRO A 160 -23.79 -4.07 -3.26
C PRO A 160 -24.29 -5.02 -2.15
N GLN A 161 -24.19 -6.33 -2.38
CA GLN A 161 -24.54 -7.33 -1.37
C GLN A 161 -23.55 -7.30 -0.20
N GLN A 162 -22.24 -7.31 -0.46
CA GLN A 162 -21.23 -7.21 0.59
C GLN A 162 -21.36 -5.90 1.37
N MET A 163 -21.63 -4.78 0.70
CA MET A 163 -21.93 -3.48 1.33
C MET A 163 -23.10 -3.60 2.32
N THR A 164 -24.16 -4.30 1.92
CA THR A 164 -25.35 -4.53 2.76
C THR A 164 -25.02 -5.38 3.98
N GLU A 165 -24.24 -6.45 3.82
CA GLU A 165 -23.82 -7.32 4.92
C GLU A 165 -22.90 -6.60 5.92
N PHE A 166 -21.93 -5.81 5.43
CA PHE A 166 -21.11 -4.96 6.31
C PHE A 166 -21.95 -3.92 7.04
N ALA A 167 -22.86 -3.23 6.35
CA ALA A 167 -23.71 -2.21 6.95
C ALA A 167 -24.55 -2.80 8.09
N TRP A 168 -25.31 -3.86 7.82
CA TRP A 168 -26.17 -4.46 8.84
C TRP A 168 -25.37 -5.16 9.94
N GLY A 169 -24.21 -5.76 9.63
CA GLY A 169 -23.33 -6.31 10.66
C GLY A 169 -22.79 -5.26 11.63
N LEU A 170 -22.36 -4.11 11.10
CA LEU A 170 -21.92 -2.96 11.91
C LEU A 170 -23.08 -2.41 12.74
N ALA A 171 -24.26 -2.22 12.14
CA ALA A 171 -25.45 -1.74 12.85
C ALA A 171 -25.84 -2.68 14.01
N ASN A 172 -25.96 -3.98 13.73
CA ASN A 172 -26.40 -5.01 14.67
C ASN A 172 -25.43 -5.23 15.83
N SER A 173 -24.13 -5.00 15.61
CA SER A 173 -23.10 -5.06 16.66
C SER A 173 -23.38 -4.15 17.87
N ASN A 174 -24.23 -3.14 17.70
CA ASN A 174 -24.51 -2.10 18.70
C ASN A 174 -23.26 -1.31 19.15
N GLN A 175 -22.15 -1.41 18.42
CA GLN A 175 -20.92 -0.66 18.68
C GLN A 175 -20.92 0.67 17.91
N LYS A 176 -20.02 1.57 18.33
CA LYS A 176 -19.73 2.80 17.59
C LYS A 176 -18.75 2.50 16.47
N PHE A 177 -18.91 3.13 15.32
CA PHE A 177 -17.98 2.95 14.22
C PHE A 177 -17.82 4.20 13.36
N LEU A 178 -16.64 4.36 12.78
CA LEU A 178 -16.36 5.33 11.72
C LEU A 178 -16.06 4.54 10.45
N TRP A 179 -16.88 4.69 9.42
CA TRP A 179 -16.73 3.96 8.15
C TRP A 179 -16.44 4.90 6.98
N ILE A 180 -15.30 4.67 6.34
CA ILE A 180 -14.90 5.35 5.12
C ILE A 180 -15.56 4.70 3.90
N ILE A 181 -16.44 5.45 3.25
CA ILE A 181 -17.15 5.10 2.02
C ILE A 181 -16.73 6.10 0.95
N ARG A 182 -15.62 5.81 0.28
CA ARG A 182 -15.13 6.67 -0.82
C ARG A 182 -15.90 6.43 -2.12
N PRO A 183 -15.90 7.40 -3.05
CA PRO A 183 -16.33 7.17 -4.42
C PRO A 183 -15.67 5.94 -5.04
N GLY A 184 -16.44 5.13 -5.78
CA GLY A 184 -15.96 3.90 -6.41
C GLY A 184 -15.67 2.73 -5.46
N LEU A 185 -16.09 2.78 -4.19
CA LEU A 185 -15.99 1.62 -3.29
C LEU A 185 -16.97 0.52 -3.70
N VAL A 186 -18.19 0.88 -4.08
CA VAL A 186 -19.21 -0.08 -4.52
C VAL A 186 -19.15 -0.22 -6.04
N SER A 187 -19.14 -1.45 -6.54
CA SER A 187 -19.21 -1.72 -7.98
C SER A 187 -20.57 -1.28 -8.55
N GLY A 188 -20.56 -0.35 -9.51
CA GLY A 188 -21.76 0.21 -10.15
C GLY A 188 -22.19 1.59 -9.61
N ASP A 189 -23.23 2.19 -10.20
CA ASP A 189 -23.70 3.54 -9.85
C ASP A 189 -24.47 3.64 -8.51
N MET A 190 -24.68 2.50 -7.83
CA MET A 190 -25.52 2.40 -6.64
C MET A 190 -24.66 2.43 -5.37
N SER A 191 -24.37 3.63 -4.87
CA SER A 191 -23.69 3.85 -3.58
C SER A 191 -24.67 4.13 -2.42
N ILE A 192 -25.95 3.81 -2.59
CA ILE A 192 -26.98 4.22 -1.63
C ILE A 192 -27.17 3.11 -0.60
N LEU A 193 -26.58 3.32 0.57
CA LEU A 193 -26.97 2.60 1.78
C LEU A 193 -28.47 2.80 2.04
N PRO A 194 -29.21 1.77 2.50
CA PRO A 194 -30.63 1.88 2.76
C PRO A 194 -30.92 3.05 3.73
N PRO A 195 -31.97 3.88 3.50
CA PRO A 195 -32.32 4.97 4.42
C PRO A 195 -32.53 4.49 5.86
N GLU A 196 -33.04 3.27 6.03
CA GLU A 196 -33.27 2.63 7.32
C GLU A 196 -31.95 2.41 8.07
N PHE A 197 -30.86 2.09 7.35
CA PHE A 197 -29.53 1.96 7.95
C PHE A 197 -29.04 3.29 8.50
N VAL A 198 -29.19 4.39 7.75
CA VAL A 198 -28.76 5.73 8.19
C VAL A 198 -29.51 6.15 9.47
N VAL A 199 -30.80 5.82 9.56
CA VAL A 199 -31.60 6.06 10.76
C VAL A 199 -31.10 5.22 11.94
N GLU A 200 -30.86 3.92 11.71
CA GLU A 200 -30.40 2.98 12.75
C GLU A 200 -29.06 3.40 13.37
N ILE A 201 -28.14 3.94 12.57
CA ILE A 201 -26.78 4.24 13.04
C ILE A 201 -26.61 5.66 13.58
N LYS A 202 -27.64 6.52 13.54
CA LYS A 202 -27.54 7.98 13.75
C LYS A 202 -26.71 8.41 14.96
N GLU A 203 -26.79 7.67 16.08
CA GLU A 203 -26.09 8.01 17.32
C GLU A 203 -24.75 7.26 17.50
N ARG A 204 -24.46 6.27 16.65
CA ARG A 204 -23.34 5.31 16.83
C ARG A 204 -22.35 5.29 15.67
N GLY A 205 -22.80 5.59 14.46
CA GLY A 205 -22.00 5.54 13.23
C GLY A 205 -21.69 6.92 12.68
N LEU A 206 -20.49 7.08 12.14
CA LEU A 206 -20.14 8.17 11.24
C LEU A 206 -19.72 7.58 9.89
N LEU A 207 -20.32 8.10 8.81
CA LEU A 207 -19.93 7.78 7.44
C LEU A 207 -19.17 8.98 6.88
N ALA A 208 -18.01 8.75 6.29
CA ALA A 208 -17.20 9.81 5.66
C ALA A 208 -16.61 9.32 4.33
N SER A 209 -16.32 10.24 3.41
CA SER A 209 -15.71 9.87 2.13
C SER A 209 -14.23 9.52 2.25
N TRP A 210 -13.51 10.22 3.13
CA TRP A 210 -12.11 9.99 3.42
C TRP A 210 -11.69 10.66 4.73
N CYS A 211 -10.57 10.22 5.33
CA CYS A 211 -10.01 10.80 6.55
C CYS A 211 -8.48 10.70 6.57
N SER A 212 -7.85 11.43 7.48
CA SER A 212 -6.45 11.15 7.86
C SER A 212 -6.39 9.83 8.64
N GLN A 213 -6.18 8.71 7.92
CA GLN A 213 -6.18 7.36 8.51
C GLN A 213 -5.17 7.25 9.65
N GLU A 214 -3.98 7.84 9.51
CA GLU A 214 -2.97 7.83 10.57
C GLU A 214 -3.50 8.50 11.85
N GLN A 215 -4.13 9.68 11.75
CA GLN A 215 -4.69 10.37 12.90
C GLN A 215 -5.83 9.57 13.54
N VAL A 216 -6.72 8.99 12.72
CA VAL A 216 -7.82 8.15 13.21
C VAL A 216 -7.30 6.92 13.95
N LEU A 217 -6.36 6.17 13.36
CA LEU A 217 -5.80 4.97 13.99
C LEU A 217 -5.07 5.27 15.29
N ASN A 218 -4.46 6.45 15.43
CA ASN A 218 -3.79 6.87 16.66
C ASN A 218 -4.75 7.55 17.67
N HIS A 219 -6.01 7.76 17.32
CA HIS A 219 -6.97 8.42 18.20
C HIS A 219 -7.36 7.50 19.38
N PRO A 220 -7.38 7.98 20.63
CA PRO A 220 -7.60 7.14 21.82
C PRO A 220 -8.97 6.43 21.84
N SER A 221 -9.98 6.97 21.17
CA SER A 221 -11.31 6.35 21.08
C SER A 221 -11.39 5.15 20.13
N VAL A 222 -10.40 4.95 19.24
CA VAL A 222 -10.39 3.81 18.32
C VAL A 222 -9.90 2.56 19.05
N GLY A 223 -10.78 1.56 19.13
CA GLY A 223 -10.55 0.27 19.77
C GLY A 223 -10.06 -0.83 18.82
N GLY A 224 -10.40 -0.74 17.54
CA GLY A 224 -9.99 -1.72 16.53
C GLY A 224 -10.22 -1.23 15.09
N PHE A 225 -9.65 -1.96 14.13
CA PHE A 225 -9.65 -1.58 12.72
C PHE A 225 -10.16 -2.72 11.83
N LEU A 226 -11.32 -2.53 11.18
CA LEU A 226 -11.80 -3.40 10.12
C LEU A 226 -11.21 -2.95 8.78
N THR A 227 -10.44 -3.83 8.14
CA THR A 227 -9.59 -3.47 7.00
C THR A 227 -9.39 -4.61 6.02
N HIS A 228 -9.16 -4.22 4.77
CA HIS A 228 -8.73 -5.14 3.70
C HIS A 228 -7.34 -5.75 3.93
N SER A 229 -6.62 -5.35 4.98
CA SER A 229 -5.30 -5.88 5.35
C SER A 229 -4.20 -5.63 4.30
N GLY A 230 -4.27 -4.53 3.56
CA GLY A 230 -3.13 -4.06 2.75
C GLY A 230 -1.92 -3.71 3.64
N TRP A 231 -0.71 -3.79 3.09
CA TRP A 231 0.52 -3.65 3.90
C TRP A 231 0.62 -2.33 4.66
N ASN A 232 0.29 -1.20 4.02
CA ASN A 232 0.36 0.11 4.70
C ASN A 232 -0.63 0.20 5.87
N SER A 233 -1.88 -0.23 5.66
CA SER A 233 -2.91 -0.26 6.72
C SER A 233 -2.51 -1.20 7.86
N THR A 234 -1.86 -2.32 7.55
CA THR A 234 -1.34 -3.28 8.52
C THR A 234 -0.25 -2.67 9.38
N ILE A 235 0.77 -2.06 8.75
CA ILE A 235 1.87 -1.39 9.45
C ILE A 235 1.37 -0.21 10.28
N GLU A 236 0.42 0.60 9.77
CA GLU A 236 -0.18 1.70 10.53
C GLU A 236 -0.93 1.20 11.77
N SER A 237 -1.68 0.10 11.66
CA SER A 237 -2.36 -0.52 12.81
C SER A 237 -1.37 -1.06 13.86
N ILE A 238 -0.29 -1.71 13.41
CA ILE A 238 0.79 -2.15 14.29
C ILE A 238 1.40 -0.95 15.02
N CYS A 239 1.67 0.15 14.30
CA CYS A 239 2.27 1.35 14.87
C CYS A 239 1.33 2.12 15.80
N SER A 240 0.01 2.03 15.59
CA SER A 240 -0.96 2.62 16.51
C SER A 240 -1.19 1.75 17.75
N GLY A 241 -0.89 0.45 17.66
CA GLY A 241 -1.21 -0.54 18.70
C GLY A 241 -2.69 -0.95 18.66
N GLY A 242 -3.27 -0.95 17.46
CA GLY A 242 -4.66 -1.32 17.19
C GLY A 242 -4.78 -2.76 16.69
N PRO A 243 -5.68 -3.57 17.26
CA PRO A 243 -6.04 -4.88 16.71
C PRO A 243 -6.90 -4.73 15.45
N MET A 244 -6.91 -5.77 14.62
CA MET A 244 -7.49 -5.75 13.28
C MET A 244 -8.59 -6.80 13.09
N ILE A 245 -9.66 -6.43 12.39
CA ILE A 245 -10.55 -7.36 11.73
C ILE A 245 -10.16 -7.35 10.25
N CYS A 246 -9.70 -8.47 9.74
CA CYS A 246 -9.10 -8.63 8.43
C CYS A 246 -10.14 -9.15 7.45
N TRP A 247 -10.33 -8.45 6.33
CA TRP A 247 -11.15 -8.89 5.22
C TRP A 247 -10.33 -8.85 3.92
N PRO A 248 -9.43 -9.82 3.69
CA PRO A 248 -8.48 -9.76 2.59
C PRO A 248 -9.16 -9.93 1.23
N PHE A 249 -8.92 -8.99 0.30
CA PHE A 249 -9.54 -8.99 -1.03
C PHE A 249 -8.58 -9.54 -2.10
N PHE A 250 -7.40 -8.94 -2.27
CA PHE A 250 -6.47 -9.26 -3.38
C PHE A 250 -5.01 -8.98 -3.05
N ALA A 251 -4.13 -9.21 -4.01
CA ALA A 251 -2.68 -9.04 -3.89
C ALA A 251 -2.14 -9.86 -2.71
N GLU A 252 -1.32 -9.26 -1.84
CA GLU A 252 -0.72 -9.92 -0.67
C GLU A 252 -1.61 -9.91 0.59
N GLN A 253 -2.84 -9.42 0.49
CA GLN A 253 -3.70 -9.19 1.66
C GLN A 253 -4.03 -10.47 2.43
N GLN A 254 -4.18 -11.61 1.74
CA GLN A 254 -4.40 -12.91 2.39
C GLN A 254 -3.19 -13.30 3.24
N THR A 255 -1.97 -13.03 2.77
CA THR A 255 -0.74 -13.28 3.52
C THR A 255 -0.69 -12.38 4.76
N ASN A 256 -0.95 -11.08 4.58
CA ASN A 256 -0.98 -10.13 5.69
C ASN A 256 -2.02 -10.54 6.75
N CYS A 257 -3.23 -10.94 6.32
CA CYS A 257 -4.29 -11.45 7.18
C CYS A 257 -3.81 -12.67 8.00
N ARG A 258 -3.17 -13.64 7.34
CA ARG A 258 -2.64 -14.84 7.99
C ARG A 258 -1.61 -14.49 9.06
N TYR A 259 -0.69 -13.56 8.78
CA TYR A 259 0.28 -13.07 9.76
C TYR A 259 -0.37 -12.34 10.92
N CYS A 260 -1.33 -11.45 10.67
CA CYS A 260 -2.09 -10.78 11.72
C CYS A 260 -2.79 -11.77 12.65
N CYS A 261 -3.42 -12.81 12.09
CA CYS A 261 -4.22 -13.77 12.86
C CYS A 261 -3.38 -14.79 13.62
N ILE A 262 -2.31 -15.32 13.01
CA ILE A 262 -1.58 -16.49 13.52
C ILE A 262 -0.23 -16.14 14.12
N HIS A 263 0.55 -15.28 13.47
CA HIS A 263 1.93 -15.01 13.89
C HIS A 263 2.03 -13.84 14.87
N TRP A 264 1.30 -12.77 14.61
CA TRP A 264 1.33 -11.57 15.44
C TRP A 264 0.25 -11.58 16.51
N GLY A 265 -0.83 -12.35 16.30
CA GLY A 265 -1.94 -12.47 17.24
C GLY A 265 -2.67 -11.15 17.46
N ILE A 266 -2.78 -10.33 16.42
CA ILE A 266 -3.46 -9.02 16.45
C ILE A 266 -4.71 -8.97 15.57
N GLY A 267 -5.00 -10.05 14.84
CA GLY A 267 -6.04 -10.11 13.82
C GLY A 267 -7.10 -11.19 14.06
N MET A 268 -8.30 -10.95 13.55
CA MET A 268 -9.30 -11.98 13.25
C MET A 268 -9.79 -11.81 11.81
N GLU A 269 -10.10 -12.91 11.12
CA GLU A 269 -10.49 -12.90 9.71
C GLU A 269 -12.01 -12.95 9.56
N ILE A 270 -12.53 -12.22 8.56
CA ILE A 270 -13.89 -12.35 8.02
C ILE A 270 -13.78 -13.02 6.65
N ASP A 271 -14.68 -13.96 6.36
CA ASP A 271 -14.71 -14.65 5.07
C ASP A 271 -14.96 -13.69 3.88
N SER A 272 -14.48 -14.10 2.71
CA SER A 272 -14.75 -13.42 1.44
C SER A 272 -16.25 -13.33 1.11
N ASP A 273 -17.04 -14.37 1.44
CA ASP A 273 -18.51 -14.37 1.37
C ASP A 273 -19.09 -13.82 2.68
N VAL A 274 -18.81 -12.54 2.92
CA VAL A 274 -19.16 -11.85 4.17
C VAL A 274 -20.64 -12.00 4.52
N LYS A 275 -20.91 -12.35 5.78
CA LYS A 275 -22.26 -12.37 6.37
C LYS A 275 -22.35 -11.36 7.50
N ARG A 276 -23.49 -10.68 7.64
CA ARG A 276 -23.71 -9.68 8.70
C ARG A 276 -23.52 -10.25 10.10
N GLU A 277 -23.87 -11.52 10.33
CA GLU A 277 -23.72 -12.17 11.64
C GLU A 277 -22.24 -12.35 12.00
N GLU A 278 -21.40 -12.63 11.01
CA GLU A 278 -19.96 -12.73 11.18
C GLU A 278 -19.34 -11.36 11.49
N VAL A 279 -19.73 -10.32 10.74
CA VAL A 279 -19.30 -8.93 10.98
C VAL A 279 -19.73 -8.48 12.38
N GLU A 280 -20.99 -8.72 12.76
CA GLU A 280 -21.52 -8.39 14.08
C GLU A 280 -20.70 -9.05 15.19
N SER A 281 -20.48 -10.37 15.07
CA SER A 281 -19.74 -11.16 16.05
C SER A 281 -18.30 -10.68 16.17
N ALA A 282 -17.63 -10.46 15.04
CA ALA A 282 -16.25 -9.98 15.00
C ALA A 282 -16.10 -8.60 15.66
N VAL A 283 -17.02 -7.67 15.37
CA VAL A 283 -17.01 -6.32 15.96
C VAL A 283 -17.26 -6.35 17.47
N ARG A 284 -18.20 -7.19 17.94
CA ARG A 284 -18.45 -7.38 19.38
C ARG A 284 -17.25 -8.02 20.08
N GLU A 285 -16.68 -9.09 19.52
CA GLU A 285 -15.53 -9.78 20.09
C GLU A 285 -14.29 -8.88 20.12
N MET A 286 -14.10 -8.04 19.11
CA MET A 286 -12.99 -7.07 19.03
C MET A 286 -13.02 -6.06 20.19
N LEU A 287 -14.18 -5.47 20.49
CA LEU A 287 -14.26 -4.40 21.50
C LEU A 287 -14.56 -4.91 22.91
N GLN A 288 -15.34 -5.99 23.04
CA GLN A 288 -15.89 -6.44 24.32
C GLN A 288 -15.38 -7.83 24.74
N GLY A 289 -14.97 -8.63 23.76
CA GLY A 289 -14.59 -10.02 23.94
C GLY A 289 -13.21 -10.24 24.56
N LYS A 290 -12.93 -11.51 24.88
CA LYS A 290 -11.64 -11.92 25.47
C LYS A 290 -10.55 -11.87 24.42
N LYS A 291 -10.83 -12.36 23.21
CA LYS A 291 -9.88 -12.38 22.10
C LYS A 291 -9.51 -10.95 21.69
N GLY A 292 -10.47 -10.02 21.65
CA GLY A 292 -10.20 -8.60 21.41
C GLY A 292 -9.19 -8.00 22.39
N LYS A 293 -9.35 -8.28 23.69
CA LYS A 293 -8.40 -7.84 24.74
C LYS A 293 -7.01 -8.44 24.57
N GLU A 294 -6.92 -9.74 24.27
CA GLU A 294 -5.64 -10.42 24.00
C GLU A 294 -4.93 -9.83 22.79
N MET A 295 -5.66 -9.61 21.68
CA MET A 295 -5.11 -8.97 20.48
C MET A 295 -4.64 -7.54 20.74
N LYS A 296 -5.36 -6.77 21.56
CA LYS A 296 -4.95 -5.42 21.95
C LYS A 296 -3.63 -5.43 22.73
N ILE A 297 -3.45 -6.37 23.65
CA ILE A 297 -2.19 -6.54 24.39
C ILE A 297 -1.05 -6.84 23.42
N ASN A 298 -1.24 -7.79 22.50
CA ASN A 298 -0.25 -8.12 21.48
C ASN A 298 0.08 -6.94 20.58
N ALA A 299 -0.93 -6.19 20.12
CA ALA A 299 -0.76 -5.02 19.27
C ALA A 299 0.06 -3.92 19.96
N VAL A 300 -0.15 -3.70 21.26
CA VAL A 300 0.66 -2.75 22.05
C VAL A 300 2.11 -3.23 22.18
N GLU A 301 2.37 -4.52 22.34
CA GLU A 301 3.73 -5.05 22.34
C GLU A 301 4.43 -4.91 20.99
N TRP A 302 3.71 -5.12 19.88
CA TRP A 302 4.23 -4.88 18.54
C TRP A 302 4.51 -3.40 18.27
N LYS A 303 3.66 -2.50 18.73
CA LYS A 303 3.91 -1.06 18.70
C LYS A 303 5.24 -0.68 19.36
N LYS A 304 5.49 -1.20 20.58
CA LYS A 304 6.76 -0.94 21.30
C LYS A 304 7.97 -1.42 20.50
N LYS A 305 7.88 -2.58 19.84
CA LYS A 305 8.95 -3.08 18.96
C LYS A 305 9.16 -2.20 17.73
N ALA A 306 8.07 -1.73 17.11
CA ALA A 306 8.14 -0.81 15.98
C ALA A 306 8.79 0.53 16.38
N GLU A 307 8.39 1.13 17.51
CA GLU A 307 8.99 2.35 18.06
C GLU A 307 10.48 2.16 18.38
N LYS A 308 10.86 1.01 18.95
CA LYS A 308 12.27 0.68 19.20
C LYS A 308 13.07 0.58 17.91
N ALA A 309 12.52 -0.03 16.86
CA ALA A 309 13.21 -0.20 15.58
C ALA A 309 13.54 1.13 14.89
N VAL A 310 12.66 2.13 15.04
CA VAL A 310 12.82 3.46 14.42
C VAL A 310 13.45 4.51 15.34
N SER A 311 13.74 4.15 16.60
CA SER A 311 14.42 5.04 17.55
C SER A 311 15.78 5.50 17.02
N LEU A 312 16.36 6.56 17.61
CA LEU A 312 17.65 7.10 17.17
C LEU A 312 18.75 6.03 17.06
N SER A 313 18.77 5.06 17.99
CA SER A 313 19.69 3.92 18.03
C SER A 313 19.18 2.67 17.30
N GLY A 314 17.98 2.72 16.72
CA GLY A 314 17.31 1.60 16.06
C GLY A 314 17.89 1.29 14.68
N SER A 315 17.85 0.01 14.28
CA SER A 315 18.42 -0.46 13.02
C SER A 315 17.80 0.26 11.82
N ALA A 316 16.47 0.43 11.79
CA ALA A 316 15.77 1.08 10.70
C ALA A 316 16.19 2.55 10.52
N ASN A 317 16.35 3.30 11.61
CA ASN A 317 16.79 4.70 11.56
C ASN A 317 18.23 4.84 11.07
N HIS A 318 19.16 4.04 11.61
CA HIS A 318 20.56 4.04 11.16
C HIS A 318 20.69 3.71 9.66
N ILE A 319 19.96 2.69 9.20
CA ILE A 319 19.96 2.29 7.80
C ILE A 319 19.36 3.41 6.92
N CYS A 320 18.25 4.00 7.33
CA CYS A 320 17.63 5.11 6.60
C CYS A 320 18.60 6.31 6.45
N MET A 321 19.27 6.69 7.53
CA MET A 321 20.27 7.76 7.53
C MET A 321 21.48 7.44 6.64
N ALA A 322 21.94 6.18 6.66
CA ALA A 322 23.06 5.74 5.82
C ALA A 322 22.69 5.77 4.33
N ILE A 323 21.50 5.28 3.97
CA ILE A 323 20.98 5.32 2.60
C ILE A 323 20.81 6.77 2.13
N GLY A 324 20.19 7.63 2.95
CA GLY A 324 20.03 9.05 2.63
C GLY A 324 21.37 9.75 2.40
N SER A 325 22.37 9.44 3.23
CA SER A 325 23.73 9.98 3.11
C SER A 325 24.44 9.48 1.86
N ALA A 326 24.31 8.19 1.52
CA ALA A 326 24.89 7.62 0.31
C ALA A 326 24.30 8.26 -0.96
N ILE A 327 22.97 8.41 -1.03
CA ILE A 327 22.29 9.09 -2.15
C ILE A 327 22.71 10.56 -2.24
N TYR A 328 22.86 11.24 -1.10
CA TYR A 328 23.30 12.63 -1.08
C TYR A 328 24.73 12.80 -1.60
N LEU A 329 25.65 11.94 -1.17
CA LEU A 329 27.05 11.96 -1.61
C LEU A 329 27.19 11.62 -3.09
N ASP A 330 26.45 10.63 -3.58
CA ASP A 330 26.38 10.27 -5.00
C ASP A 330 25.94 11.48 -5.84
N ARG A 331 24.89 12.19 -5.41
CA ARG A 331 24.44 13.42 -6.06
C ARG A 331 25.42 14.59 -5.98
N GLN A 332 26.24 14.68 -4.93
CA GLN A 332 27.29 15.69 -4.84
C GLN A 332 28.44 15.38 -5.78
N LEU A 333 28.83 14.10 -5.89
CA LEU A 333 29.80 13.62 -6.87
C LEU A 333 29.30 13.86 -8.29
N ASP A 334 28.03 13.55 -8.59
CA ASP A 334 27.41 13.84 -9.88
C ASP A 334 27.37 15.34 -10.17
N ARG A 335 27.07 16.22 -9.19
CA ARG A 335 27.14 17.67 -9.39
C ARG A 335 28.57 18.17 -9.65
N GLN A 336 29.57 17.55 -9.03
CA GLN A 336 30.97 17.85 -9.31
C GLN A 336 31.38 17.42 -10.73
N ILE A 337 30.84 16.32 -11.24
CA ILE A 337 31.10 15.79 -12.58
C ILE A 337 30.28 16.53 -13.66
N MET A 338 29.08 17.02 -13.32
CA MET A 338 28.16 17.75 -14.22
C MET A 338 28.67 19.14 -14.63
N PHE A 339 29.65 19.71 -13.93
CA PHE A 339 30.30 20.96 -14.38
C PHE A 339 31.15 20.78 -15.66
N GLU A 340 31.30 19.55 -16.17
CA GLU A 340 32.10 19.24 -17.36
C GLU A 340 31.33 18.67 -18.57
N ARG A 341 30.00 18.43 -18.54
CA ARG A 341 29.33 17.68 -19.66
C ARG A 341 27.90 18.13 -20.01
N GLN A 342 27.62 18.24 -21.31
CA GLN A 342 26.30 18.47 -21.92
C GLN A 342 25.43 17.19 -21.87
N LEU A 343 24.14 17.33 -21.54
CA LEU A 343 23.11 16.28 -21.57
C LEU A 343 22.07 16.59 -22.66
N ASP A 344 21.70 15.60 -23.46
CA ASP A 344 20.61 15.66 -24.45
C ASP A 344 19.47 14.72 -24.04
N TRP A 345 18.22 15.16 -24.23
CA TRP A 345 17.00 14.46 -23.82
C TRP A 345 16.20 13.97 -25.03
N GLN A 346 15.71 12.73 -25.01
CA GLN A 346 14.69 12.24 -25.95
C GLN A 346 13.57 11.50 -25.21
N PHE A 347 12.32 11.76 -25.60
CA PHE A 347 11.12 11.17 -25.02
C PHE A 347 10.45 10.23 -26.02
N ILE A 348 9.99 9.05 -25.58
CA ILE A 348 9.19 8.11 -26.40
C ILE A 348 7.87 7.84 -25.68
N TRP A 349 6.76 7.89 -26.43
CA TRP A 349 5.39 7.70 -25.95
C TRP A 349 4.88 6.30 -26.28
N ILE A 350 4.39 5.56 -25.29
CA ILE A 350 3.68 4.29 -25.50
C ILE A 350 2.46 4.29 -24.57
N GLY A 351 1.25 4.27 -25.14
CA GLY A 351 0.02 4.16 -24.37
C GLY A 351 -1.10 3.51 -25.19
N ASN A 352 -1.85 2.61 -24.56
CA ASN A 352 -3.17 2.15 -25.04
C ASN A 352 -4.23 2.76 -24.12
N ALA A 353 -5.23 3.40 -24.72
CA ALA A 353 -6.34 4.04 -24.02
C ALA A 353 -7.55 3.12 -23.98
N SER A 354 -8.08 2.84 -22.79
CA SER A 354 -9.49 2.45 -22.65
C SER A 354 -10.00 2.91 -21.27
N GLY A 355 -11.10 3.67 -21.27
CA GLY A 355 -11.82 4.10 -20.06
C GLY A 355 -11.72 5.58 -19.72
N ILE A 356 -12.85 6.17 -19.32
CA ILE A 356 -13.10 7.61 -19.14
C ILE A 356 -12.44 8.19 -17.86
N TYR A 357 -11.88 7.35 -16.99
CA TYR A 357 -10.98 7.75 -15.90
C TYR A 357 -9.86 6.71 -15.76
N GLY A 358 -8.77 6.89 -16.52
CA GLY A 358 -7.60 6.01 -16.48
C GLY A 358 -6.43 6.66 -15.73
N SER A 359 -5.91 6.01 -14.69
CA SER A 359 -4.54 6.24 -14.23
C SER A 359 -3.58 5.50 -15.17
N ALA A 360 -2.74 6.23 -15.90
CA ALA A 360 -1.67 5.62 -16.71
C ALA A 360 -0.36 5.67 -15.94
N MET A 361 0.32 4.53 -15.83
CA MET A 361 1.71 4.49 -15.37
C MET A 361 2.61 4.70 -16.59
N LEU A 362 3.33 5.82 -16.64
CA LEU A 362 4.30 6.07 -17.69
C LEU A 362 5.66 5.53 -17.22
N ALA A 363 6.21 4.54 -17.93
CA ALA A 363 7.62 4.21 -17.80
C ALA A 363 8.41 5.05 -18.80
N ALA A 364 9.25 5.97 -18.31
CA ALA A 364 10.20 6.66 -19.16
C ALA A 364 11.54 5.92 -19.11
N PHE A 365 12.10 5.61 -20.28
CA PHE A 365 13.44 5.07 -20.42
C PHE A 365 14.40 6.23 -20.65
N VAL A 366 15.36 6.41 -19.74
CA VAL A 366 16.44 7.39 -19.93
C VAL A 366 17.69 6.62 -20.37
N ASN A 367 18.17 6.92 -21.56
CA ASN A 367 19.47 6.45 -22.03
C ASN A 367 20.54 7.44 -21.56
N VAL A 368 21.33 7.04 -20.55
CA VAL A 368 22.44 7.83 -20.04
C VAL A 368 23.73 7.32 -20.68
N GLN A 369 24.41 8.15 -21.47
CA GLN A 369 25.71 7.79 -22.02
C GLN A 369 26.83 8.12 -21.01
N ILE A 370 27.54 7.09 -20.56
CA ILE A 370 28.71 7.19 -19.68
C ILE A 370 29.95 6.77 -20.48
N GLY A 371 30.64 7.74 -21.07
CA GLY A 371 31.79 7.47 -21.94
C GLY A 371 31.37 6.70 -23.20
N LYS A 372 31.98 5.54 -23.48
CA LYS A 372 31.59 4.66 -24.61
C LYS A 372 30.45 3.68 -24.30
N LYS A 373 29.90 3.69 -23.07
CA LYS A 373 28.83 2.79 -22.65
C LYS A 373 27.53 3.56 -22.47
N THR A 374 26.42 2.96 -22.91
CA THR A 374 25.06 3.46 -22.66
C THR A 374 24.48 2.68 -21.48
N ILE A 375 23.89 3.40 -20.52
CA ILE A 375 23.15 2.84 -19.39
C ILE A 375 21.69 3.24 -19.56
N GLU A 376 20.80 2.25 -19.65
CA GLU A 376 19.36 2.47 -19.56
C GLU A 376 18.94 2.54 -18.10
N ALA A 377 18.37 3.67 -17.69
CA ALA A 377 17.71 3.83 -16.40
C ALA A 377 16.20 3.92 -16.61
N GLN A 378 15.45 3.07 -15.92
CA GLN A 378 13.99 3.09 -15.93
C GLN A 378 13.49 3.96 -14.77
N MET A 379 12.85 5.08 -15.08
CA MET A 379 12.13 5.89 -14.08
C MET A 379 10.62 5.72 -14.28
N GLY A 380 9.93 5.29 -13.23
CA GLY A 380 8.47 5.31 -13.19
C GLY A 380 7.98 6.72 -12.91
N LEU A 381 7.20 7.29 -13.83
CA LEU A 381 6.55 8.58 -13.67
C LEU A 381 5.04 8.34 -13.55
N ALA A 382 4.42 8.77 -12.46
CA ALA A 382 2.97 8.80 -12.35
C ALA A 382 2.47 10.14 -12.94
N VAL A 383 1.66 10.08 -13.99
CA VAL A 383 1.07 11.27 -14.62
C VAL A 383 -0.45 11.14 -14.57
N HIS A 384 -1.12 12.15 -14.03
CA HIS A 384 -2.57 12.26 -14.07
C HIS A 384 -3.00 13.15 -15.24
N VAL A 385 -3.74 12.56 -16.18
CA VAL A 385 -4.30 13.26 -17.35
C VAL A 385 -5.82 13.18 -17.27
N ASP A 386 -6.50 14.31 -17.37
CA ASP A 386 -7.95 14.32 -17.64
C ASP A 386 -8.16 14.21 -19.15
N VAL A 387 -8.71 13.07 -19.53
CA VAL A 387 -8.87 12.65 -20.93
C VAL A 387 -9.98 13.45 -21.62
N CYS A 388 -10.93 14.05 -20.89
CA CYS A 388 -12.03 14.82 -21.47
C CYS A 388 -11.61 16.22 -21.94
N SER A 389 -10.63 16.84 -21.27
CA SER A 389 -10.18 18.20 -21.59
C SER A 389 -8.89 18.26 -22.43
N LYS A 390 -8.21 17.13 -22.64
CA LYS A 390 -6.86 17.04 -23.24
C LYS A 390 -5.85 17.98 -22.56
N ARG A 391 -6.07 18.33 -21.29
CA ARG A 391 -5.16 19.17 -20.50
C ARG A 391 -4.42 18.29 -19.50
N LEU A 392 -3.12 18.52 -19.42
CA LEU A 392 -2.27 18.03 -18.35
C LEU A 392 -2.75 18.67 -17.04
N ILE A 393 -3.25 17.88 -16.08
CA ILE A 393 -3.71 18.44 -14.80
C ILE A 393 -2.51 18.62 -13.86
N GLU A 394 -1.67 17.59 -13.74
CA GLU A 394 -0.56 17.61 -12.78
C GLU A 394 0.56 16.65 -13.20
N VAL A 395 1.80 17.12 -13.07
CA VAL A 395 3.00 16.28 -13.18
C VAL A 395 3.68 16.31 -11.81
N ALA A 396 3.55 15.22 -11.06
CA ALA A 396 4.30 15.04 -9.83
C ALA A 396 5.69 14.49 -10.18
N VAL A 397 6.64 15.38 -10.44
CA VAL A 397 8.07 15.04 -10.29
C VAL A 397 8.39 15.20 -8.81
N THR A 398 8.70 14.11 -8.11
CA THR A 398 9.07 14.20 -6.69
C THR A 398 10.43 14.89 -6.56
N ARG A 399 10.37 16.19 -6.30
CA ARG A 399 11.50 17.08 -6.03
C ARG A 399 11.93 16.88 -4.57
N LEU A 400 13.05 16.18 -4.34
CA LEU A 400 13.76 16.22 -3.05
C LEU A 400 14.64 17.48 -3.04
N GLY A 401 14.36 18.47 -2.20
CA GLY A 401 15.12 19.73 -2.16
C GLY A 401 15.34 20.27 -0.74
N TYR A 402 16.47 20.98 -0.58
CA TYR A 402 16.75 22.25 0.13
C TYR A 402 18.12 22.75 -0.43
N THR A 403 18.45 24.03 -0.69
CA THR A 403 18.19 25.33 -0.03
C THR A 403 18.15 26.52 -1.01
N ASN A 404 17.57 27.63 -0.55
CA ASN A 404 17.56 28.98 -1.15
C ASN A 404 18.96 29.50 -1.56
N SER A 405 19.17 29.78 -2.84
CA SER A 405 20.12 30.79 -3.34
C SER A 405 19.43 31.69 -4.37
N ALA A 406 19.96 32.90 -4.55
CA ALA A 406 19.42 33.95 -5.43
C ALA A 406 19.29 33.54 -6.92
N GLU A 407 19.81 32.38 -7.32
CA GLU A 407 19.69 31.81 -8.66
C GLU A 407 18.29 31.24 -8.95
N THR A 408 17.48 30.99 -7.92
CA THR A 408 16.11 30.46 -8.08
C THR A 408 15.16 31.47 -8.75
N ARG A 409 15.51 32.75 -8.85
CA ARG A 409 14.70 33.76 -9.54
C ARG A 409 14.81 33.71 -11.07
N SER A 410 15.85 33.09 -11.62
CA SER A 410 16.07 33.08 -13.08
C SER A 410 15.36 31.93 -13.80
N LEU A 411 14.90 30.89 -13.09
CA LEU A 411 14.20 29.75 -13.70
C LEU A 411 12.68 29.94 -13.84
N PHE A 412 12.07 30.85 -13.07
CA PHE A 412 10.65 31.17 -13.20
C PHE A 412 10.35 32.16 -14.34
N THR A 413 11.36 32.75 -14.96
CA THR A 413 11.18 33.62 -16.14
C THR A 413 11.02 32.82 -17.44
N LEU A 414 11.38 31.52 -17.46
CA LEU A 414 11.27 30.70 -18.68
C LEU A 414 9.93 29.95 -18.84
N LEU A 415 9.09 29.92 -17.81
CA LEU A 415 7.77 29.26 -17.85
C LEU A 415 6.58 30.26 -17.79
N GLY A 416 6.87 31.56 -17.82
CA GLY A 416 5.88 32.64 -17.71
C GLY A 416 5.52 33.35 -19.02
N SER A 417 6.17 33.05 -20.15
CA SER A 417 5.80 33.64 -21.44
C SER A 417 5.26 32.55 -22.36
N GLY A 418 3.95 32.59 -22.59
CA GLY A 418 3.28 31.71 -23.54
C GLY A 418 3.95 31.78 -24.90
N GLN A 419 4.43 30.63 -25.38
CA GLN A 419 4.51 30.32 -26.79
C GLN A 419 4.41 28.80 -26.95
N THR A 420 3.23 28.38 -27.39
CA THR A 420 3.00 27.14 -28.10
C THR A 420 4.00 27.05 -29.25
N ILE A 421 4.85 26.02 -29.27
CA ILE A 421 5.56 25.61 -30.49
C ILE A 421 5.15 24.16 -30.79
N LEU A 422 4.13 24.08 -31.65
CA LEU A 422 3.83 22.94 -32.50
C LEU A 422 4.86 22.92 -33.64
N TYR A 423 5.54 21.79 -33.85
CA TYR A 423 5.99 21.38 -35.17
C TYR A 423 5.85 19.85 -35.30
N GLY A 424 4.89 19.40 -36.11
CA GLY A 424 4.80 18.04 -36.67
C GLY A 424 5.68 17.90 -37.93
N PRO A 425 5.60 16.81 -38.74
CA PRO A 425 4.35 16.22 -39.22
C PRO A 425 4.30 14.68 -39.37
N TYR A 426 3.13 14.20 -39.79
CA TYR A 426 2.74 12.85 -40.27
C TYR A 426 2.12 11.88 -39.27
N ILE A 427 0.82 12.12 -39.06
CA ILE A 427 -0.19 11.08 -38.96
C ILE A 427 -0.56 10.67 -40.40
N THR A 428 -0.54 9.38 -40.70
CA THR A 428 -1.39 8.77 -41.74
C THR A 428 -2.07 7.54 -41.13
N PRO A 429 -3.40 7.42 -41.21
CA PRO A 429 -4.13 6.29 -40.67
C PRO A 429 -4.08 5.11 -41.65
N LEU A 430 -3.95 3.89 -41.13
CA LEU A 430 -4.37 2.69 -41.85
C LEU A 430 -5.36 1.94 -40.98
N LEU A 431 -6.49 1.64 -41.62
CA LEU A 431 -7.65 0.89 -41.15
C LEU A 431 -7.29 -0.42 -40.44
#